data_AF-A0A7J7NMJ0-F1
#
_entry.id   AF-A0A7J7NMJ0-F1
#
_cell.length_a   1.000
_cell.length_b   1.000
_cell.length_c   1.000
_cell.angle_alpha   90.00
_cell.angle_beta   90.00
_cell.angle_gamma   90.00
#
_symmetry.space_group_name_H-M   'P 1'
#
loop_
_entity.id
_entity.type
_entity.pdbx_description
1 polymer ?
#
loop_
_entity_poly.entity_id
_entity_poly.type
_entity_poly.pdbx_seq_one_letter_code
_entity_poly.pdbx_strand_id
1 'polypeptide(L)'
;MASTFLHCKTTASISSITRLNLHGSSSLNIPMKVNMPQNQSFWATVNADIEAHLERAIPIHPQLSVAEPMHQVIFSTPKSMASALCIAACEVVGGERDKAIAAASAVHMMHVAEFTLDDNQLSAQQKRKSMVQDIGIARFGVLPLGYELLATSDNPMGNNSEKILRAIIEITQAMGPQGMVDGQYWKMQCKGSYGDELCHIGWIDHVCEKMDGGLCSCGAACGAILGGGSEDEIKKLRRFGMYIGMIHGMMKRGIDLGRVENEVLEMVEGLKTLALKELEYFKNKDVDALKSLVDARVSQF
;
A
#
# COMPACT_ATOMS: atom_id res chain seq x y z
N MET A 1 -21.93 29.73 62.59
CA MET A 1 -23.32 29.40 63.00
C MET A 1 -23.92 28.60 61.85
N ALA A 2 -23.82 27.26 61.95
CA ALA A 2 -24.91 26.35 62.34
C ALA A 2 -25.90 26.15 61.17
N SER A 3 -25.73 25.10 60.36
CA SER A 3 -26.22 23.70 60.54
C SER A 3 -27.46 23.52 59.66
N THR A 4 -27.60 22.44 58.87
CA THR A 4 -28.12 21.17 59.40
C THR A 4 -27.71 20.00 58.50
N PHE A 5 -27.14 18.97 59.15
CA PHE A 5 -26.88 17.62 58.65
C PHE A 5 -28.18 16.80 58.65
N LEU A 6 -28.30 15.80 57.76
CA LEU A 6 -28.93 14.54 58.17
C LEU A 6 -28.20 13.35 57.54
N HIS A 7 -27.64 12.54 58.43
CA HIS A 7 -27.06 11.22 58.23
C HIS A 7 -28.18 10.19 58.46
N CYS A 8 -28.25 9.13 57.67
CA CYS A 8 -28.86 7.88 58.16
C CYS A 8 -28.15 6.67 57.56
N LYS A 9 -27.94 5.67 58.42
CA LYS A 9 -27.05 4.52 58.33
C LYS A 9 -27.87 3.24 58.13
N THR A 10 -27.32 2.32 57.32
CA THR A 10 -27.36 0.84 57.38
C THR A 10 -28.70 0.09 57.47
N THR A 11 -28.89 -0.93 56.61
CA THR A 11 -28.94 -2.37 56.99
C THR A 11 -28.98 -3.27 55.75
N ALA A 12 -28.21 -4.36 55.79
CA ALA A 12 -28.20 -5.45 54.83
C ALA A 12 -29.42 -6.37 54.98
N SER A 13 -29.85 -7.01 53.89
CA SER A 13 -30.71 -8.20 53.93
C SER A 13 -30.38 -9.13 52.76
N ILE A 14 -30.03 -10.35 53.14
CA ILE A 14 -29.73 -11.52 52.32
C ILE A 14 -31.05 -12.11 51.80
N SER A 15 -31.08 -12.55 50.53
CA SER A 15 -32.02 -13.58 50.11
C SER A 15 -31.34 -14.55 49.15
N SER A 16 -31.15 -15.76 49.64
CA SER A 16 -30.53 -16.90 48.97
C SER A 16 -31.57 -17.78 48.25
N ILE A 17 -31.13 -18.38 47.15
CA ILE A 17 -31.49 -19.70 46.60
C ILE A 17 -32.88 -19.87 45.96
N THR A 18 -32.88 -20.18 44.65
CA THR A 18 -33.33 -21.51 44.17
C THR A 18 -32.47 -21.98 42.99
N ARG A 19 -31.91 -23.19 43.12
CA ARG A 19 -31.16 -23.92 42.10
C ARG A 19 -32.13 -24.57 41.11
N LEU A 20 -31.78 -24.58 39.83
CA LEU A 20 -32.18 -25.63 38.89
C LEU A 20 -30.93 -26.10 38.14
N ASN A 21 -30.46 -27.29 38.49
CA ASN A 21 -29.51 -28.08 37.71
C ASN A 21 -30.24 -28.65 36.49
N LEU A 22 -29.67 -28.54 35.30
CA LEU A 22 -29.90 -29.48 34.20
C LEU A 22 -28.57 -29.76 33.49
N HIS A 23 -28.48 -31.02 33.08
CA HIS A 23 -27.29 -31.79 32.77
C HIS A 23 -26.38 -31.23 31.66
N GLY A 24 -25.10 -31.58 31.78
CA GLY A 24 -24.07 -31.24 30.81
C GLY A 24 -24.22 -31.96 29.47
N SER A 25 -23.67 -31.30 28.46
CA SER A 25 -23.22 -31.89 27.22
C SER A 25 -21.82 -31.37 26.95
N SER A 26 -20.84 -32.26 27.05
CA SER A 26 -19.46 -32.03 26.64
C SER A 26 -19.41 -31.77 25.13
N SER A 27 -19.33 -30.52 24.71
CA SER A 27 -18.96 -30.17 23.34
C SER A 27 -17.45 -30.31 23.20
N LEU A 28 -17.02 -31.34 22.48
CA LEU A 28 -15.65 -31.51 22.00
C LEU A 28 -15.23 -30.23 21.24
N ASN A 29 -14.23 -29.53 21.78
CA ASN A 29 -13.54 -28.45 21.08
C ASN A 29 -12.74 -29.06 19.92
N ILE A 30 -13.36 -29.13 18.75
CA ILE A 30 -12.64 -29.31 17.49
C ILE A 30 -12.00 -27.96 17.17
N PRO A 31 -10.67 -27.85 17.07
CA PRO A 31 -10.05 -26.60 16.63
C PRO A 31 -10.51 -26.35 15.19
N MET A 32 -11.32 -25.32 15.00
CA MET A 32 -11.60 -24.78 13.67
C MET A 32 -10.28 -24.32 13.08
N LYS A 33 -9.75 -25.13 12.17
CA LYS A 33 -8.64 -24.74 11.31
C LYS A 33 -9.21 -23.69 10.36
N VAL A 34 -9.07 -22.42 10.72
CA VAL A 34 -9.33 -21.30 9.82
C VAL A 34 -8.27 -21.41 8.72
N ASN A 35 -8.63 -22.00 7.59
CA ASN A 35 -7.84 -21.94 6.37
C ASN A 35 -7.89 -20.48 5.91
N MET A 36 -6.93 -19.66 6.35
CA MET A 36 -6.67 -18.40 5.65
C MET A 36 -6.22 -18.75 4.23
N PRO A 37 -6.68 -18.01 3.20
CA PRO A 37 -6.13 -18.16 1.86
C PRO A 37 -4.61 -17.94 1.94
N GLN A 38 -3.81 -18.89 1.45
CA GLN A 38 -2.34 -18.85 1.55
C GLN A 38 -1.74 -17.52 1.04
N ASN A 39 -2.38 -16.91 0.04
CA ASN A 39 -1.95 -15.63 -0.53
C ASN A 39 -2.21 -14.42 0.38
N GLN A 40 -3.27 -14.43 1.20
CA GLN A 40 -3.49 -13.37 2.18
C GLN A 40 -2.39 -13.38 3.26
N SER A 41 -1.90 -14.57 3.61
CA SER A 41 -0.74 -14.72 4.50
C SER A 41 0.56 -14.21 3.86
N PHE A 42 0.73 -14.38 2.54
CA PHE A 42 1.90 -13.88 1.82
C PHE A 42 2.00 -12.35 1.86
N TRP A 43 0.93 -11.66 1.43
CA TRP A 43 0.92 -10.20 1.38
C TRP A 43 1.06 -9.55 2.75
N ALA A 44 0.45 -10.13 3.79
CA ALA A 44 0.61 -9.67 5.17
C ALA A 44 2.07 -9.78 5.63
N THR A 45 2.74 -10.89 5.31
CA THR A 45 4.15 -11.09 5.65
C THR A 45 5.05 -10.08 4.93
N VAL A 46 4.87 -9.93 3.62
CA VAL A 46 5.65 -8.97 2.83
C VAL A 46 5.48 -7.54 3.33
N ASN A 47 4.25 -7.12 3.64
CA ASN A 47 3.99 -5.78 4.18
C ASN A 47 4.61 -5.59 5.57
N ALA A 48 4.60 -6.61 6.42
CA ALA A 48 5.26 -6.56 7.73
C ALA A 48 6.78 -6.45 7.59
N ASP A 49 7.38 -7.16 6.63
CA ASP A 49 8.83 -7.08 6.37
C ASP A 49 9.23 -5.67 5.89
N ILE A 50 8.43 -5.05 5.01
CA ILE A 50 8.67 -3.68 4.53
C ILE A 50 8.55 -2.68 5.69
N GLU A 51 7.52 -2.80 6.52
CA GLU A 51 7.32 -1.96 7.69
C GLU A 51 8.49 -2.08 8.67
N ALA A 52 8.91 -3.31 9.00
CA ALA A 52 10.06 -3.55 9.88
C ALA A 52 11.38 -3.04 9.29
N HIS A 53 11.52 -3.02 7.96
CA HIS A 53 12.66 -2.39 7.29
C HIS A 53 12.64 -0.86 7.47
N LEU A 54 11.47 -0.23 7.27
CA LEU A 54 11.28 1.21 7.44
C LEU A 54 11.48 1.67 8.89
N GLU A 55 10.98 0.93 9.88
CA GLU A 55 11.17 1.25 11.30
C GLU A 55 12.65 1.32 11.68
N ARG A 56 13.47 0.40 11.15
CA ARG A 56 14.91 0.37 11.38
C ARG A 56 15.64 1.51 10.65
N ALA A 57 15.20 1.80 9.43
CA ALA A 57 15.77 2.81 8.56
C ALA A 57 15.51 4.25 9.03
N ILE A 58 14.41 4.48 9.76
CA ILE A 58 13.90 5.81 10.10
C ILE A 58 13.72 5.92 11.62
N PRO A 59 14.81 5.87 12.41
CA PRO A 59 14.73 6.01 13.85
C PRO A 59 14.25 7.43 14.22
N ILE A 60 13.38 7.52 15.21
CA ILE A 60 12.97 8.81 15.77
C ILE A 60 14.18 9.43 16.47
N HIS A 61 14.75 10.46 15.85
CA HIS A 61 15.83 11.24 16.45
C HIS A 61 15.25 12.46 17.20
N PRO A 62 15.34 12.51 18.54
CA PRO A 62 14.72 13.58 19.33
C PRO A 62 15.21 15.00 19.01
N GLN A 63 16.35 15.12 18.33
CA GLN A 63 16.96 16.41 17.96
C GLN A 63 16.49 16.93 16.59
N LEU A 64 15.77 16.11 15.80
CA LEU A 64 15.25 16.49 14.50
C LEU A 64 13.74 16.75 14.61
N SER A 65 13.34 18.01 14.59
CA SER A 65 11.92 18.40 14.68
C SER A 65 11.05 17.80 13.58
N VAL A 66 11.64 17.45 12.43
CA VAL A 66 10.95 16.83 11.28
C VAL A 66 10.84 15.31 11.38
N ALA A 67 11.59 14.65 12.26
CA ALA A 67 11.60 13.18 12.34
C ALA A 67 10.25 12.61 12.80
N GLU A 68 9.58 13.27 13.74
CA GLU A 68 8.30 12.82 14.25
C GLU A 68 7.16 12.96 13.20
N PRO A 69 6.97 14.10 12.52
CA PRO A 69 6.00 14.20 11.42
C PRO A 69 6.27 13.23 10.27
N MET A 70 7.54 13.02 9.89
CA MET A 70 7.92 12.05 8.86
C MET A 70 7.55 10.63 9.27
N HIS A 71 7.90 10.23 10.48
CA HIS A 71 7.53 8.92 11.02
C HIS A 71 5.99 8.76 11.04
N GLN A 72 5.25 9.73 11.58
CA GLN A 72 3.79 9.68 11.65
C GLN A 72 3.15 9.48 10.27
N VAL A 73 3.58 10.24 9.26
CA VAL A 73 3.05 10.17 7.90
C VAL A 73 3.35 8.81 7.24
N ILE A 74 4.58 8.32 7.36
CA ILE A 74 5.01 7.04 6.78
C ILE A 74 4.15 5.89 7.32
N PHE A 75 4.00 5.81 8.65
CA PHE A 75 3.31 4.67 9.28
C PHE A 75 1.79 4.85 9.39
N SER A 76 1.23 6.01 9.03
CA SER A 76 -0.22 6.21 8.92
C SER A 76 -0.76 6.08 7.50
N THR A 77 0.11 6.13 6.49
CA THR A 77 -0.26 5.91 5.09
C THR A 77 -0.63 4.42 4.89
N PRO A 78 -1.71 4.13 4.12
CA PRO A 78 -2.06 2.75 3.76
C PRO A 78 -0.91 1.98 3.10
N LYS A 79 -0.94 0.65 3.19
CA LYS A 79 0.11 -0.17 2.59
C LYS A 79 0.02 -0.04 1.06
N SER A 80 1.18 -0.05 0.42
CA SER A 80 1.28 0.14 -1.02
C SER A 80 1.39 -1.22 -1.72
N MET A 81 0.39 -1.56 -2.53
CA MET A 81 0.42 -2.76 -3.38
C MET A 81 1.67 -2.78 -4.27
N ALA A 82 2.11 -1.64 -4.80
CA ALA A 82 3.32 -1.54 -5.61
C ALA A 82 4.58 -1.96 -4.85
N SER A 83 4.63 -1.69 -3.54
CA SER A 83 5.77 -2.05 -2.69
C SER A 83 5.81 -3.55 -2.45
N ALA A 84 4.67 -4.16 -2.14
CA ALA A 84 4.58 -5.60 -1.97
C ALA A 84 4.83 -6.34 -3.31
N LEU A 85 4.34 -5.78 -4.42
CA LEU A 85 4.57 -6.30 -5.77
C LEU A 85 6.06 -6.29 -6.14
N CYS A 86 6.84 -5.33 -5.64
CA CYS A 86 8.29 -5.30 -5.82
C CYS A 86 8.97 -6.56 -5.23
N ILE A 87 8.60 -6.94 -4.00
CA ILE A 87 9.09 -8.18 -3.38
C ILE A 87 8.63 -9.41 -4.17
N ALA A 88 7.34 -9.50 -4.51
CA ALA A 88 6.80 -10.65 -5.23
C ALA A 88 7.46 -10.82 -6.61
N ALA A 89 7.70 -9.73 -7.34
CA ALA A 89 8.39 -9.76 -8.62
C ALA A 89 9.85 -10.24 -8.50
N CYS A 90 10.54 -9.85 -7.42
CA CYS A 90 11.89 -10.34 -7.12
C CYS A 90 11.89 -11.87 -6.92
N GLU A 91 10.97 -12.38 -6.12
CA GLU A 91 10.87 -13.82 -5.83
C GLU A 91 10.50 -14.64 -7.08
N VAL A 92 9.57 -14.14 -7.90
CA VAL A 92 9.18 -14.79 -9.18
C VAL A 92 10.37 -14.95 -10.11
N VAL A 93 11.28 -13.97 -10.18
CA VAL A 93 12.47 -14.09 -11.03
C VAL A 93 13.57 -14.98 -10.43
N GLY A 94 13.38 -15.51 -9.22
CA GLY A 94 14.35 -16.35 -8.50
C GLY A 94 15.26 -15.57 -7.55
N GLY A 95 14.95 -14.30 -7.30
CA GLY A 95 15.65 -13.46 -6.35
C GLY A 95 15.25 -13.74 -4.90
N GLU A 96 16.11 -13.33 -3.98
CA GLU A 96 15.81 -13.34 -2.55
C GLU A 96 15.11 -12.04 -2.17
N ARG A 97 14.10 -12.13 -1.30
CA ARG A 97 13.34 -10.99 -0.78
C ARG A 97 14.21 -9.83 -0.31
N ASP A 98 15.27 -10.14 0.45
CA ASP A 98 16.18 -9.16 1.04
C ASP A 98 16.86 -8.26 -0.01
N LYS A 99 17.03 -8.74 -1.26
CA LYS A 99 17.60 -7.94 -2.35
C LYS A 99 16.66 -6.83 -2.84
N ALA A 100 15.36 -6.97 -2.60
CA ALA A 100 14.34 -6.02 -3.04
C ALA A 100 13.75 -5.18 -1.89
N ILE A 101 14.06 -5.47 -0.62
CA ILE A 101 13.43 -4.81 0.52
C ILE A 101 13.67 -3.30 0.57
N ALA A 102 14.87 -2.84 0.19
CA ALA A 102 15.20 -1.43 0.10
C ALA A 102 14.41 -0.74 -1.04
N ALA A 103 14.25 -1.41 -2.19
CA ALA A 103 13.46 -0.88 -3.30
C ALA A 103 11.95 -0.86 -2.99
N ALA A 104 11.42 -1.91 -2.36
CA ALA A 104 10.05 -1.94 -1.90
C ALA A 104 9.77 -0.82 -0.89
N SER A 105 10.71 -0.58 0.04
CA SER A 105 10.64 0.54 0.97
C SER A 105 10.68 1.89 0.28
N ALA A 106 11.55 2.06 -0.73
CA ALA A 106 11.61 3.29 -1.53
C ALA A 106 10.32 3.53 -2.30
N VAL A 107 9.73 2.50 -2.92
CA VAL A 107 8.42 2.58 -3.59
C VAL A 107 7.31 2.95 -2.59
N HIS A 108 7.38 2.46 -1.35
CA HIS A 108 6.44 2.86 -0.30
C HIS A 108 6.62 4.33 0.07
N MET A 109 7.86 4.83 0.20
CA MET A 109 8.12 6.26 0.42
C MET A 109 7.54 7.12 -0.71
N MET A 110 7.63 6.68 -1.97
CA MET A 110 6.99 7.36 -3.10
C MET A 110 5.46 7.42 -2.97
N HIS A 111 4.84 6.30 -2.55
CA HIS A 111 3.40 6.27 -2.28
C HIS A 111 3.00 7.22 -1.14
N VAL A 112 3.77 7.24 -0.05
CA VAL A 112 3.58 8.18 1.08
C VAL A 112 3.63 9.62 0.59
N ALA A 113 4.62 9.97 -0.23
CA ALA A 113 4.75 11.33 -0.76
C ALA A 113 3.55 11.75 -1.61
N GLU A 114 2.99 10.86 -2.45
CA GLU A 114 1.75 11.14 -3.19
C GLU A 114 0.55 11.27 -2.26
N PHE A 115 0.39 10.33 -1.32
CA PHE A 115 -0.75 10.30 -0.41
C PHE A 115 -0.88 11.61 0.38
N THR A 116 0.25 12.18 0.80
CA THR A 116 0.29 13.47 1.52
C THR A 116 -0.16 14.69 0.69
N LEU A 117 -0.24 14.57 -0.63
CA LEU A 117 -0.75 15.64 -1.50
C LEU A 117 -2.29 15.66 -1.58
N ASP A 118 -2.97 14.61 -1.10
CA ASP A 118 -4.42 14.53 -1.12
C ASP A 118 -5.01 15.04 0.20
N ASP A 119 -5.28 16.34 0.26
CA ASP A 119 -5.86 17.01 1.44
C ASP A 119 -7.13 16.34 1.97
N ASN A 120 -7.90 15.66 1.11
CA ASN A 120 -9.11 14.92 1.52
C ASN A 120 -8.79 13.67 2.34
N GLN A 121 -7.68 12.98 2.03
CA GLN A 121 -7.28 11.77 2.73
C GLN A 121 -6.64 12.11 4.10
N LEU A 122 -5.94 13.25 4.19
CA LEU A 122 -5.42 13.77 5.46
C LEU A 122 -6.50 14.40 6.34
N SER A 123 -7.45 15.15 5.77
CA SER A 123 -8.52 15.83 6.53
C SER A 123 -9.53 14.89 7.16
N ALA A 124 -9.73 13.70 6.59
CA ALA A 124 -10.52 12.63 7.21
C ALA A 124 -9.83 12.08 8.47
N GLN A 125 -8.49 12.04 8.50
CA GLN A 125 -7.73 11.50 9.63
C GLN A 125 -7.31 12.56 10.67
N GLN A 126 -7.11 13.84 10.29
CA GLN A 126 -6.47 14.82 11.18
C GLN A 126 -7.03 16.26 11.05
N LYS A 127 -7.77 16.70 12.08
CA LYS A 127 -8.50 17.99 12.15
C LYS A 127 -7.71 19.19 12.71
N ARG A 128 -6.42 19.41 12.40
CA ARG A 128 -5.71 20.65 12.81
C ARG A 128 -4.83 21.25 11.71
N LYS A 129 -5.00 22.54 11.42
CA LYS A 129 -4.26 23.30 10.39
C LYS A 129 -2.72 23.27 10.53
N SER A 130 -2.18 23.21 11.76
CA SER A 130 -0.72 23.14 11.98
C SER A 130 -0.13 21.81 11.49
N MET A 131 -0.88 20.72 11.68
CA MET A 131 -0.48 19.36 11.28
C MET A 131 -0.36 19.22 9.76
N VAL A 132 -1.22 19.91 8.99
CA VAL A 132 -1.16 19.92 7.51
C VAL A 132 0.15 20.56 6.99
N GLN A 133 0.66 21.61 7.66
CA GLN A 133 1.93 22.23 7.29
C GLN A 133 3.13 21.32 7.60
N ASP A 134 3.12 20.67 8.76
CA ASP A 134 4.17 19.72 9.16
C ASP A 134 4.21 18.49 8.23
N ILE A 135 3.05 18.00 7.80
CA ILE A 135 2.93 16.89 6.82
C ILE A 135 3.42 17.32 5.43
N GLY A 136 3.10 18.53 5.00
CA GLY A 136 3.59 19.08 3.74
C GLY A 136 5.13 19.20 3.70
N ILE A 137 5.77 19.45 4.85
CA ILE A 137 7.24 19.47 4.98
C ILE A 137 7.81 18.05 5.03
N ALA A 138 7.16 17.13 5.76
CA ALA A 138 7.58 15.73 5.85
C ALA A 138 7.73 15.07 4.46
N ARG A 139 6.83 15.37 3.52
CA ARG A 139 6.91 14.96 2.11
C ARG A 139 8.27 15.22 1.46
N PHE A 140 8.86 16.41 1.68
CA PHE A 140 10.14 16.75 1.07
C PHE A 140 11.31 15.95 1.64
N GLY A 141 11.16 15.38 2.85
CA GLY A 141 12.13 14.44 3.43
C GLY A 141 11.92 13.00 2.98
N VAL A 142 10.67 12.57 2.77
CA VAL A 142 10.32 11.19 2.42
C VAL A 142 10.88 10.76 1.06
N LEU A 143 10.76 11.60 0.02
CA LEU A 143 11.30 11.31 -1.32
C LEU A 143 12.82 11.04 -1.32
N PRO A 144 13.68 11.98 -0.88
CA PRO A 144 15.13 11.76 -0.90
C PRO A 144 15.55 10.58 -0.01
N LEU A 145 14.86 10.35 1.11
CA LEU A 145 15.11 9.21 1.98
C LEU A 145 14.86 7.88 1.27
N GLY A 146 13.82 7.78 0.43
CA GLY A 146 13.60 6.59 -0.40
C GLY A 146 14.77 6.29 -1.34
N TYR A 147 15.34 7.32 -1.99
CA TYR A 147 16.53 7.17 -2.84
C TYR A 147 17.78 6.82 -2.05
N GLU A 148 17.95 7.41 -0.86
CA GLU A 148 19.06 7.11 0.04
C GLU A 148 19.02 5.64 0.49
N LEU A 149 17.86 5.11 0.87
CA LEU A 149 17.71 3.70 1.25
C LEU A 149 18.10 2.76 0.12
N LEU A 150 17.73 3.09 -1.11
CA LEU A 150 18.08 2.28 -2.27
C LEU A 150 19.59 2.38 -2.57
N ALA A 151 20.17 3.57 -2.56
CA ALA A 151 21.60 3.78 -2.84
C ALA A 151 22.51 3.15 -1.77
N THR A 152 22.14 3.26 -0.49
CA THR A 152 22.90 2.70 0.64
C THR A 152 22.75 1.19 0.80
N SER A 153 21.75 0.59 0.14
CA SER A 153 21.62 -0.88 0.05
C SER A 153 22.67 -1.52 -0.87
N ASP A 154 23.46 -0.73 -1.60
CA ASP A 154 24.50 -1.26 -2.46
C ASP A 154 25.58 -1.96 -1.65
N ASN A 155 25.82 -3.22 -2.02
CA ASN A 155 26.95 -3.98 -1.53
C ASN A 155 27.99 -4.02 -2.66
N PRO A 156 29.12 -3.28 -2.54
CA PRO A 156 30.14 -3.21 -3.59
C PRO A 156 30.72 -4.58 -3.98
N MET A 157 30.60 -5.59 -3.11
CA MET A 157 31.07 -6.95 -3.39
C MET A 157 30.08 -7.78 -4.22
N GLY A 158 28.83 -7.34 -4.37
CA GLY A 158 27.72 -8.14 -4.91
C GLY A 158 27.37 -7.91 -6.39
N ASN A 159 28.12 -7.06 -7.12
CA ASN A 159 27.77 -6.62 -8.48
C ASN A 159 26.33 -6.07 -8.60
N ASN A 160 25.85 -5.38 -7.55
CA ASN A 160 24.49 -4.86 -7.45
C ASN A 160 24.37 -3.40 -7.87
N SER A 161 25.48 -2.65 -7.95
CA SER A 161 25.46 -1.20 -8.23
C SER A 161 24.72 -0.86 -9.53
N GLU A 162 24.90 -1.63 -10.59
CA GLU A 162 24.17 -1.42 -11.86
C GLU A 162 22.66 -1.64 -11.69
N LYS A 163 22.26 -2.69 -10.97
CA LYS A 163 20.84 -3.01 -10.72
C LYS A 163 20.18 -1.95 -9.85
N ILE A 164 20.89 -1.46 -8.83
CA ILE A 164 20.43 -0.38 -7.96
C ILE A 164 20.27 0.92 -8.75
N LEU A 165 21.25 1.27 -9.57
CA LEU A 165 21.14 2.44 -10.44
C LEU A 165 19.95 2.33 -11.40
N ARG A 166 19.74 1.16 -12.00
CA ARG A 166 18.56 0.89 -12.84
C ARG A 166 17.26 1.03 -12.06
N ALA A 167 17.17 0.51 -10.83
CA ALA A 167 15.99 0.68 -9.98
C ALA A 167 15.73 2.15 -9.61
N ILE A 168 16.78 2.93 -9.32
CA ILE A 168 16.67 4.39 -9.12
C ILE A 168 16.10 5.07 -10.37
N ILE A 169 16.57 4.68 -11.57
CA ILE A 169 16.05 5.21 -12.84
C ILE A 169 14.56 4.87 -13.00
N GLU A 170 14.14 3.63 -12.73
CA GLU A 170 12.71 3.25 -12.79
C GLU A 170 11.84 4.10 -11.85
N ILE A 171 12.29 4.29 -10.60
CA ILE A 171 11.55 5.08 -9.59
C ILE A 171 11.48 6.55 -10.00
N THR A 172 12.59 7.14 -10.42
CA THR A 172 12.63 8.55 -10.84
C THR A 172 11.79 8.80 -12.10
N GLN A 173 11.76 7.87 -13.05
CA GLN A 173 10.88 7.96 -14.22
C GLN A 173 9.40 7.85 -13.85
N ALA A 174 9.04 6.88 -13.00
CA ALA A 174 7.67 6.72 -12.52
C ALA A 174 7.20 7.93 -11.71
N MET A 175 8.10 8.61 -11.01
CA MET A 175 7.80 9.82 -10.25
C MET A 175 7.88 11.11 -11.04
N GLY A 176 8.46 11.07 -12.24
CA GLY A 176 8.76 12.24 -13.03
C GLY A 176 7.53 12.84 -13.76
N PRO A 177 7.78 13.84 -14.62
CA PRO A 177 6.73 14.57 -15.34
C PRO A 177 5.99 13.75 -16.40
N GLN A 178 6.46 12.54 -16.74
CA GLN A 178 5.75 11.62 -17.64
C GLN A 178 5.00 10.51 -16.89
N GLY A 179 5.16 10.46 -15.57
CA GLY A 179 4.52 9.50 -14.67
C GLY A 179 3.63 10.21 -13.66
N MET A 180 3.88 10.01 -12.37
CA MET A 180 2.98 10.42 -11.30
C MET A 180 2.72 11.93 -11.24
N VAL A 181 3.68 12.78 -11.60
CA VAL A 181 3.46 14.24 -11.63
C VAL A 181 2.39 14.62 -12.66
N ASP A 182 2.36 13.96 -13.82
CA ASP A 182 1.33 14.15 -14.85
C ASP A 182 -0.04 13.70 -14.33
N GLY A 183 -0.12 12.49 -13.77
CA GLY A 183 -1.35 11.97 -13.18
C GLY A 183 -1.90 12.86 -12.07
N GLN A 184 -1.01 13.37 -11.21
CA GLN A 184 -1.39 14.28 -10.13
C GLN A 184 -1.86 15.64 -10.65
N TYR A 185 -1.22 16.17 -11.71
CA TYR A 185 -1.65 17.40 -12.37
C TYR A 185 -3.08 17.25 -12.91
N TRP A 186 -3.36 16.18 -13.67
CA TRP A 186 -4.70 15.91 -14.20
C TRP A 186 -5.73 15.62 -13.11
N LYS A 187 -5.32 14.97 -12.01
CA LYS A 187 -6.17 14.75 -10.84
C LYS A 187 -6.64 16.07 -10.24
N MET A 188 -5.75 17.07 -10.14
CA MET A 188 -6.11 18.40 -9.62
C MET A 188 -7.01 19.19 -10.57
N GLN A 189 -6.84 19.04 -11.90
CA GLN A 189 -7.65 19.77 -12.87
C GLN A 189 -9.14 19.37 -12.84
N CYS A 190 -9.46 18.10 -12.56
CA CYS A 190 -10.85 17.70 -12.37
C CYS A 190 -11.46 18.30 -11.08
N LYS A 191 -10.67 18.46 -10.00
CA LYS A 191 -11.15 19.10 -8.76
C LYS A 191 -11.44 20.61 -8.93
N GLY A 192 -10.82 21.27 -9.91
CA GLY A 192 -10.84 22.73 -10.06
C GLY A 192 -11.90 23.31 -11.00
N SER A 193 -12.56 22.50 -11.84
CA SER A 193 -13.46 23.00 -12.88
C SER A 193 -14.89 22.48 -12.69
N TYR A 194 -15.86 23.39 -12.86
CA TYR A 194 -17.31 23.20 -12.84
C TYR A 194 -17.83 21.77 -13.14
N GLY A 195 -18.02 20.96 -12.09
CA GLY A 195 -18.88 19.77 -12.10
C GLY A 195 -18.32 18.51 -12.78
N ASP A 196 -18.99 17.39 -12.50
CA ASP A 196 -18.72 15.99 -12.90
C ASP A 196 -18.36 15.72 -14.39
N GLU A 197 -18.40 16.72 -15.29
CA GLU A 197 -18.16 16.53 -16.73
C GLU A 197 -16.69 16.24 -17.10
N LEU A 198 -15.70 16.69 -16.31
CA LEU A 198 -14.28 16.45 -16.63
C LEU A 198 -13.79 15.05 -16.21
N CYS A 199 -14.38 14.44 -15.19
CA CYS A 199 -13.99 13.13 -14.65
C CYS A 199 -14.62 11.96 -15.45
N HIS A 200 -14.60 12.06 -16.78
CA HIS A 200 -15.06 11.01 -17.69
C HIS A 200 -14.06 9.83 -17.76
N ILE A 201 -14.44 8.77 -18.47
CA ILE A 201 -13.68 7.51 -18.53
C ILE A 201 -12.21 7.68 -18.97
N GLY A 202 -11.94 8.57 -19.94
CA GLY A 202 -10.58 8.84 -20.41
C GLY A 202 -9.71 9.54 -19.36
N TRP A 203 -10.31 10.34 -18.48
CA TRP A 203 -9.60 10.91 -17.33
C TRP A 203 -9.28 9.83 -16.29
N ILE A 204 -10.23 8.93 -16.00
CA ILE A 204 -10.00 7.82 -15.06
C ILE A 204 -8.85 6.95 -15.59
N ASP A 205 -8.90 6.56 -16.85
CA ASP A 205 -7.87 5.76 -17.51
C ASP A 205 -6.49 6.42 -17.38
N HIS A 206 -6.37 7.68 -17.78
CA HIS A 206 -5.12 8.42 -17.75
C HIS A 206 -4.56 8.58 -16.32
N VAL A 207 -5.39 8.99 -15.36
CA VAL A 207 -4.94 9.17 -13.96
C VAL A 207 -4.54 7.83 -13.34
N CYS A 208 -5.29 6.75 -13.61
CA CYS A 208 -4.94 5.41 -13.13
C CYS A 208 -3.65 4.89 -13.77
N GLU A 209 -3.44 5.10 -15.06
CA GLU A 209 -2.22 4.72 -15.78
C GLU A 209 -1.00 5.43 -15.17
N LYS A 210 -1.08 6.76 -14.98
CA LYS A 210 0.05 7.58 -14.52
C LYS A 210 0.38 7.41 -13.04
N MET A 211 -0.61 7.13 -12.20
CA MET A 211 -0.44 7.02 -10.75
C MET A 211 -0.33 5.56 -10.31
N ASP A 212 -1.45 4.84 -10.29
CA ASP A 212 -1.54 3.50 -9.73
C ASP A 212 -0.81 2.46 -10.59
N GLY A 213 -1.08 2.48 -11.90
CA GLY A 213 -0.42 1.66 -12.91
C GLY A 213 1.07 1.94 -12.97
N GLY A 214 1.46 3.21 -13.09
CA GLY A 214 2.85 3.65 -13.15
C GLY A 214 3.67 3.22 -11.94
N LEU A 215 3.14 3.37 -10.73
CA LEU A 215 3.83 2.96 -9.50
C LEU A 215 3.95 1.43 -9.38
N CYS A 216 2.89 0.68 -9.71
CA CYS A 216 2.93 -0.79 -9.68
C CYS A 216 3.85 -1.37 -10.76
N SER A 217 3.84 -0.79 -11.95
CA SER A 217 4.76 -1.06 -13.06
C SER A 217 6.21 -0.87 -12.62
N CYS A 218 6.50 0.25 -11.95
CA CYS A 218 7.81 0.55 -11.36
C CYS A 218 8.22 -0.47 -10.30
N GLY A 219 7.35 -0.76 -9.33
CA GLY A 219 7.62 -1.73 -8.28
C GLY A 219 7.95 -3.12 -8.84
N ALA A 220 7.13 -3.61 -9.76
CA ALA A 220 7.35 -4.90 -10.42
C ALA A 220 8.67 -4.94 -11.22
N ALA A 221 8.99 -3.87 -11.95
CA ALA A 221 10.25 -3.77 -12.69
C ALA A 221 11.47 -3.74 -11.75
N CYS A 222 11.42 -2.94 -10.68
CA CYS A 222 12.48 -2.89 -9.67
C CYS A 222 12.74 -4.26 -9.03
N GLY A 223 11.66 -4.95 -8.67
CA GLY A 223 11.73 -6.31 -8.11
C GLY A 223 12.42 -7.28 -9.07
N ALA A 224 11.98 -7.31 -10.32
CA ALA A 224 12.57 -8.15 -11.35
C ALA A 224 14.05 -7.82 -11.61
N ILE A 225 14.42 -6.54 -11.66
CA ILE A 225 15.82 -6.10 -11.87
C ILE A 225 16.71 -6.58 -10.72
N LEU A 226 16.30 -6.33 -9.47
CA LEU A 226 17.09 -6.67 -8.28
C LEU A 226 17.15 -8.17 -8.04
N GLY A 227 16.07 -8.89 -8.37
CA GLY A 227 16.04 -10.35 -8.36
C GLY A 227 16.89 -11.00 -9.45
N GLY A 228 17.39 -10.24 -10.42
CA GLY A 228 18.23 -10.75 -11.50
C GLY A 228 17.47 -11.39 -12.65
N GLY A 229 16.22 -10.97 -12.86
CA GLY A 229 15.42 -11.37 -14.02
C GLY A 229 16.03 -10.89 -15.34
N SER A 230 15.75 -11.63 -16.39
CA SER A 230 16.09 -11.25 -17.77
C SER A 230 15.29 -10.02 -18.22
N GLU A 231 15.75 -9.35 -19.28
CA GLU A 231 15.04 -8.18 -19.84
C GLU A 231 13.60 -8.50 -20.28
N ASP A 232 13.34 -9.72 -20.72
CA ASP A 232 11.99 -10.15 -21.08
C ASP A 232 11.11 -10.34 -19.84
N GLU A 233 11.64 -10.96 -18.78
CA GLU A 233 10.91 -11.09 -17.51
C GLU A 233 10.61 -9.72 -16.90
N ILE A 234 11.58 -8.78 -16.94
CA ILE A 234 11.39 -7.41 -16.48
C ILE A 234 10.26 -6.73 -17.28
N LYS A 235 10.26 -6.85 -18.62
CA LYS A 235 9.19 -6.28 -19.46
C LYS A 235 7.82 -6.89 -19.16
N LYS A 236 7.76 -8.21 -18.92
CA LYS A 236 6.53 -8.92 -18.57
C LYS A 236 5.97 -8.47 -17.24
N LEU A 237 6.80 -8.42 -16.20
CA LEU A 237 6.40 -7.98 -14.86
C LEU A 237 6.07 -6.49 -14.83
N ARG A 238 6.78 -5.64 -15.59
CA ARG A 238 6.43 -4.22 -15.76
C ARG A 238 5.01 -4.04 -16.30
N ARG A 239 4.67 -4.75 -17.40
CA ARG A 239 3.31 -4.69 -17.97
C ARG A 239 2.26 -5.27 -17.04
N PHE A 240 2.57 -6.40 -16.37
CA PHE A 240 1.69 -6.95 -15.35
C PHE A 240 1.38 -5.94 -14.24
N GLY A 241 2.42 -5.29 -13.69
CA GLY A 241 2.27 -4.26 -12.67
C GLY A 241 1.45 -3.07 -13.16
N MET A 242 1.65 -2.62 -14.40
CA MET A 242 0.81 -1.58 -15.01
C MET A 242 -0.66 -1.96 -14.98
N TYR A 243 -1.03 -3.13 -15.50
CA TYR A 243 -2.43 -3.56 -15.57
C TYR A 243 -3.06 -3.74 -14.20
N ILE A 244 -2.36 -4.38 -13.26
CA ILE A 244 -2.86 -4.57 -11.88
C ILE A 244 -3.04 -3.22 -11.17
N GLY A 245 -2.10 -2.29 -11.32
CA GLY A 245 -2.23 -0.95 -10.75
C GLY A 245 -3.43 -0.21 -11.33
N MET A 246 -3.64 -0.27 -12.65
CA MET A 246 -4.81 0.32 -13.29
C MET A 246 -6.13 -0.29 -12.80
N ILE A 247 -6.22 -1.63 -12.70
CA ILE A 247 -7.42 -2.32 -12.18
C ILE A 247 -7.81 -1.79 -10.80
N HIS A 248 -6.84 -1.72 -9.87
CA HIS A 248 -7.12 -1.26 -8.51
C HIS A 248 -7.42 0.24 -8.46
N GLY A 249 -6.69 1.04 -9.24
CA GLY A 249 -6.91 2.49 -9.33
C GLY A 249 -8.30 2.84 -9.89
N MET A 250 -8.74 2.13 -10.92
CA MET A 250 -10.06 2.30 -11.53
C MET A 250 -11.17 1.89 -10.57
N MET A 251 -11.03 0.73 -9.91
CA MET A 251 -12.01 0.26 -8.93
C MET A 251 -12.11 1.21 -7.73
N LYS A 252 -10.98 1.71 -7.22
CA LYS A 252 -10.94 2.71 -6.13
C LYS A 252 -11.68 4.00 -6.54
N ARG A 253 -11.34 4.58 -7.68
CA ARG A 253 -11.96 5.83 -8.15
C ARG A 253 -13.44 5.67 -8.51
N GLY A 254 -13.84 4.54 -9.09
CA GLY A 254 -15.25 4.24 -9.38
C GLY A 254 -16.10 4.18 -8.10
N ILE A 255 -15.54 3.63 -7.01
CA ILE A 255 -16.17 3.66 -5.68
C ILE A 255 -16.23 5.09 -5.15
N ASP A 256 -15.12 5.82 -5.19
CA ASP A 256 -15.02 7.19 -4.64
C ASP A 256 -15.97 8.18 -5.35
N LEU A 257 -16.18 8.01 -6.65
CA LEU A 257 -17.12 8.82 -7.45
C LEU A 257 -18.58 8.37 -7.32
N GLY A 258 -18.85 7.24 -6.64
CA GLY A 258 -20.19 6.64 -6.56
C GLY A 258 -20.73 6.16 -7.92
N ARG A 259 -19.83 5.97 -8.89
CA ARG A 259 -20.12 5.65 -10.29
C ARG A 259 -19.19 4.53 -10.74
N VAL A 260 -19.58 3.29 -10.45
CA VAL A 260 -18.98 2.14 -11.16
C VAL A 260 -19.76 1.97 -12.46
N GLU A 261 -19.40 2.79 -13.44
CA GLU A 261 -20.00 2.74 -14.78
C GLU A 261 -19.63 1.42 -15.47
N ASN A 262 -20.52 0.90 -16.33
CA ASN A 262 -20.27 -0.34 -17.06
C ASN A 262 -18.96 -0.27 -17.87
N GLU A 263 -18.61 0.90 -18.39
CA GLU A 263 -17.36 1.14 -19.13
C GLU A 263 -16.12 0.88 -18.26
N VAL A 264 -16.14 1.28 -16.98
CA VAL A 264 -15.04 0.99 -16.04
C VAL A 264 -14.89 -0.52 -15.85
N LEU A 265 -16.00 -1.24 -15.70
CA LEU A 265 -15.99 -2.69 -15.52
C LEU A 265 -15.48 -3.41 -16.76
N GLU A 266 -15.86 -2.96 -17.95
CA GLU A 266 -15.38 -3.51 -19.23
C GLU A 266 -13.86 -3.30 -19.40
N MET A 267 -13.35 -2.11 -19.08
CA MET A 267 -11.90 -1.86 -19.08
C MET A 267 -11.17 -2.73 -18.07
N VAL A 268 -11.69 -2.85 -16.85
CA VAL A 268 -11.11 -3.72 -15.81
C VAL A 268 -11.02 -5.16 -16.29
N GLU A 269 -12.06 -5.71 -16.92
CA GLU A 269 -12.04 -7.09 -17.43
C GLU A 269 -11.02 -7.27 -18.57
N GLY A 270 -10.90 -6.28 -19.45
CA GLY A 270 -9.84 -6.24 -20.46
C GLY A 270 -8.44 -6.25 -19.84
N LEU A 271 -8.21 -5.43 -18.82
CA LEU A 271 -6.94 -5.36 -18.10
C LEU A 271 -6.62 -6.67 -17.35
N LYS A 272 -7.63 -7.34 -16.77
CA LYS A 272 -7.45 -8.65 -16.13
C LYS A 272 -6.94 -9.69 -17.13
N THR A 273 -7.55 -9.72 -18.31
CA THR A 273 -7.13 -10.61 -19.40
C THR A 273 -5.68 -10.33 -19.81
N LEU A 274 -5.30 -9.07 -19.94
CA LEU A 274 -3.93 -8.67 -20.26
C LEU A 274 -2.94 -9.03 -19.15
N ALA A 275 -3.30 -8.82 -17.88
CA ALA A 275 -2.47 -9.19 -16.73
C ALA A 275 -2.17 -10.70 -16.70
N LEU A 276 -3.20 -11.53 -16.83
CA LEU A 276 -3.05 -12.98 -16.87
C LEU A 276 -2.17 -13.44 -18.04
N LYS A 277 -2.30 -12.80 -19.21
CA LYS A 277 -1.48 -13.08 -20.39
C LYS A 277 0.01 -12.78 -20.17
N GLU A 278 0.37 -11.76 -19.39
CA GLU A 278 1.78 -11.52 -19.06
C GLU A 278 2.33 -12.60 -18.11
N LEU A 279 1.51 -13.09 -17.17
CA LEU A 279 1.90 -14.17 -16.24
C LEU A 279 2.07 -15.53 -16.93
N GLU A 280 1.47 -15.75 -18.09
CA GLU A 280 1.68 -16.96 -18.90
C GLU A 280 3.15 -17.18 -19.30
N TYR A 281 3.97 -16.13 -19.32
CA TYR A 281 5.40 -16.25 -19.57
C TYR A 281 6.13 -17.01 -18.45
N PHE A 282 5.57 -16.99 -17.24
CA PHE A 282 6.16 -17.54 -16.01
C PHE A 282 5.54 -18.90 -15.63
N LYS A 283 4.98 -19.66 -16.58
CA LYS A 283 4.27 -20.94 -16.33
C LYS A 283 5.04 -21.97 -15.49
N ASN A 284 6.37 -21.90 -15.45
CA ASN A 284 7.24 -22.81 -14.68
C ASN A 284 7.71 -22.22 -13.35
N LYS A 285 7.14 -21.10 -12.91
CA LYS A 285 7.49 -20.37 -11.70
C LYS A 285 6.25 -20.22 -10.81
N ASP A 286 6.48 -20.06 -9.51
CA ASP A 286 5.39 -19.77 -8.57
C ASP A 286 4.92 -18.32 -8.77
N VAL A 287 3.72 -18.17 -9.34
CA VAL A 287 3.08 -16.88 -9.60
C VAL A 287 1.72 -16.79 -8.92
N ASP A 288 1.43 -17.67 -7.97
CA ASP A 288 0.09 -17.76 -7.38
C ASP A 288 -0.25 -16.54 -6.53
N ALA A 289 0.76 -15.97 -5.85
CA ALA A 289 0.64 -14.67 -5.22
C ALA A 289 0.24 -13.60 -6.23
N LEU A 290 0.97 -13.47 -7.36
CA LEU A 290 0.66 -12.47 -8.39
C LEU A 290 -0.74 -12.66 -8.99
N LYS A 291 -1.13 -13.90 -9.31
CA LYS A 291 -2.49 -14.19 -9.82
C LYS A 291 -3.57 -13.75 -8.84
N SER A 292 -3.33 -13.86 -7.53
CA SER A 292 -4.31 -13.44 -6.52
C SER A 292 -4.64 -11.95 -6.57
N LEU A 293 -3.76 -11.10 -7.11
CA LEU A 293 -4.01 -9.68 -7.29
C LEU A 293 -5.05 -9.38 -8.37
N VAL A 294 -5.21 -10.26 -9.37
CA VAL A 294 -6.12 -10.02 -10.49
C VAL A 294 -7.58 -9.92 -10.03
N ASP A 295 -7.95 -10.71 -9.02
CA ASP A 295 -9.31 -10.75 -8.47
C ASP A 295 -9.39 -10.21 -7.03
N ALA A 296 -8.32 -9.61 -6.53
CA ALA A 296 -8.31 -9.02 -5.20
C ALA A 296 -9.31 -7.87 -5.11
N ARG A 297 -9.98 -7.76 -3.97
CA ARG A 297 -10.81 -6.59 -3.67
C ARG A 297 -9.89 -5.43 -3.28
N VAL A 298 -10.26 -4.21 -3.66
CA VAL A 298 -9.53 -2.97 -3.32
C VAL A 298 -9.22 -2.85 -1.82
N SER A 299 -10.05 -3.43 -0.95
CA SER A 299 -9.88 -3.37 0.52
C SER A 299 -8.82 -4.34 1.10
N GLN A 300 -8.10 -5.10 0.27
CA GLN A 300 -7.14 -6.12 0.73
C GLN A 300 -5.69 -5.62 0.84
N PHE A 301 -5.42 -4.36 0.48
CA PHE A 301 -4.10 -3.73 0.52
C PHE A 301 -4.16 -2.38 1.25
#